data_AF-A0A7S2G2A7-F1
#
_entry.id   AF-A0A7S2G2A7-F1
#
_cell.length_a   1.000
_cell.length_b   1.000
_cell.length_c   1.000
_cell.angle_alpha   90.00
_cell.angle_beta   90.00
_cell.angle_gamma   90.00
#
_symmetry.space_group_name_H-M   'P 1'
#
loop_
_entity.id
_entity.type
_entity.pdbx_description
1 polymer ?
#
loop_
_entity_poly.entity_id
_entity_poly.type
_entity_poly.pdbx_seq_one_letter_code
_entity_poly.pdbx_strand_id
1 'polypeptide(L)'
;MSGFPPDLCHHELTHEEMESLTHRDPDRWEIKDHFSTHYLEVVVIVEGIEPTTSSSLQARHSYVIGGGGDGDVAWDMAFAECCRVSKEHGRGLALDLGRFHALEPIGPPQGQA
;
A
#
# COMPACT_ATOMS: atom_id res chain seq x y z
N MET A 1 -10.82 31.22 -41.29
CA MET A 1 -12.00 30.81 -40.50
C MET A 1 -12.59 29.58 -41.20
N SER A 2 -12.80 28.48 -40.48
CA SER A 2 -13.03 27.13 -41.05
C SER A 2 -14.37 26.91 -41.76
N GLY A 3 -15.30 27.87 -41.74
CA GLY A 3 -16.58 27.77 -42.45
C GLY A 3 -17.57 26.74 -41.89
N PHE A 4 -17.23 26.09 -40.78
CA PHE A 4 -18.10 25.13 -40.10
C PHE A 4 -19.13 25.83 -39.19
N PRO A 5 -20.36 25.29 -39.09
CA PRO A 5 -21.35 25.72 -38.10
C PRO A 5 -20.75 25.63 -36.67
N PRO A 6 -20.97 26.64 -35.80
CA PRO A 6 -20.36 26.68 -34.45
C PRO A 6 -20.70 25.48 -33.57
N ASP A 7 -21.89 24.91 -33.78
CA ASP A 7 -22.45 23.71 -33.15
C ASP A 7 -21.78 22.40 -33.58
N LEU A 8 -20.97 22.43 -34.65
CA LEU A 8 -20.17 21.31 -35.15
C LEU A 8 -18.66 21.50 -34.91
N CYS A 9 -18.25 22.63 -34.32
CA CYS A 9 -16.87 22.84 -33.89
C CYS A 9 -16.63 22.09 -32.57
N HIS A 10 -15.45 21.48 -32.42
CA HIS A 10 -15.01 20.95 -31.14
C HIS A 10 -15.02 22.08 -30.10
N HIS A 11 -15.88 21.98 -29.08
CA HIS A 11 -15.79 22.86 -27.92
C HIS A 11 -14.68 22.34 -27.01
N GLU A 12 -13.98 23.26 -26.34
CA GLU A 12 -13.11 22.87 -25.24
C GLU A 12 -13.98 22.33 -24.11
N LEU A 13 -13.70 21.10 -23.69
CA LEU A 13 -14.38 20.48 -22.56
C LEU A 13 -14.13 21.34 -21.32
N THR A 14 -15.20 21.60 -20.58
CA THR A 14 -15.11 22.21 -19.26
C THR A 14 -14.40 21.27 -18.29
N HIS A 15 -13.85 21.81 -17.20
CA HIS A 15 -13.24 21.00 -16.14
C HIS A 15 -14.21 19.95 -15.58
N GLU A 16 -15.49 20.30 -15.46
CA GLU A 16 -16.55 19.42 -14.94
C GLU A 16 -16.86 18.27 -15.91
N GLU A 17 -16.90 18.54 -17.22
CA GLU A 17 -17.02 17.49 -18.26
C GLU A 17 -15.78 16.59 -18.28
N MET A 18 -14.59 17.15 -18.13
CA MET A 18 -13.35 16.39 -18.09
C MET A 18 -13.29 15.47 -16.86
N GLU A 19 -13.69 15.95 -15.69
CA GLU A 19 -13.81 15.14 -14.46
C GLU A 19 -14.85 14.02 -14.62
N SER A 20 -15.96 14.28 -15.31
CA SER A 20 -17.00 13.27 -15.60
C SER A 20 -16.53 12.16 -16.56
N LEU A 21 -15.51 12.45 -17.38
CA LEU A 21 -14.94 11.52 -18.35
C LEU A 21 -13.77 10.71 -17.77
N THR A 22 -13.25 11.12 -16.61
CA THR A 22 -12.24 10.37 -15.87
C THR A 22 -12.88 9.43 -14.87
N HIS A 23 -12.29 8.26 -14.68
CA HIS A 23 -12.65 7.41 -13.56
C HIS A 23 -12.24 8.11 -12.25
N ARG A 24 -13.21 8.29 -11.34
CA ARG A 24 -12.93 8.76 -9.98
C ARG A 24 -12.01 7.74 -9.30
N ASP A 25 -11.02 8.22 -8.57
CA ASP A 25 -10.24 7.35 -7.69
C ASP A 25 -11.18 6.68 -6.67
N PRO A 26 -11.08 5.35 -6.47
CA PRO A 26 -11.95 4.67 -5.54
C PRO A 26 -11.65 5.14 -4.12
N ASP A 27 -12.71 5.40 -3.36
CA ASP A 27 -12.56 5.75 -1.96
C ASP A 27 -12.21 4.52 -1.09
N ARG A 28 -11.77 4.78 0.14
CA ARG A 28 -11.35 3.71 1.07
C ARG A 28 -12.44 2.67 1.32
N TRP A 29 -13.70 3.09 1.33
CA TRP A 29 -14.81 2.19 1.60
C TRP A 29 -15.08 1.30 0.40
N GLU A 30 -15.07 1.86 -0.82
CA GLU A 30 -15.21 1.12 -2.07
C GLU A 30 -14.13 0.04 -2.21
N ILE A 31 -12.88 0.35 -1.84
CA ILE A 31 -11.79 -0.63 -1.86
C ILE A 31 -12.04 -1.77 -0.85
N LYS A 32 -12.46 -1.43 0.37
CA LYS A 32 -12.76 -2.42 1.42
C LYS A 32 -13.93 -3.32 1.03
N ASP A 33 -15.00 -2.73 0.49
CA ASP A 33 -16.18 -3.45 0.03
C ASP A 33 -15.83 -4.38 -1.13
N HIS A 34 -15.03 -3.90 -2.10
CA HIS A 34 -14.55 -4.72 -3.19
C HIS A 34 -13.75 -5.95 -2.71
N PHE A 35 -12.81 -5.76 -1.78
CA PHE A 35 -12.04 -6.86 -1.21
C PHE A 35 -12.87 -7.75 -0.26
N SER A 36 -14.02 -7.30 0.25
CA SER A 36 -14.88 -8.19 1.04
C SER A 36 -15.45 -9.35 0.22
N THR A 37 -15.63 -9.13 -1.09
CA THR A 37 -16.24 -10.08 -2.04
C THR A 37 -15.24 -10.75 -2.97
N HIS A 38 -14.04 -10.18 -3.12
CA HIS A 38 -13.00 -10.68 -4.03
C HIS A 38 -11.76 -11.13 -3.25
N TYR A 39 -11.08 -12.15 -3.78
CA TYR A 39 -9.82 -12.64 -3.24
C TYR A 39 -8.65 -12.04 -4.00
N LEU A 40 -7.74 -11.40 -3.29
CA LEU A 40 -6.46 -10.95 -3.83
C LEU A 40 -5.33 -11.51 -2.98
N GLU A 41 -4.26 -11.96 -3.61
CA GLU A 41 -3.09 -12.51 -2.91
C GLU A 41 -1.84 -11.75 -3.35
N VAL A 42 -1.05 -11.27 -2.38
CA VAL A 42 0.23 -10.62 -2.60
C VAL A 42 1.34 -11.60 -2.29
N VAL A 43 2.05 -12.07 -3.32
CA VAL A 43 3.19 -12.98 -3.16
C VAL A 43 4.49 -12.19 -3.04
N VAL A 44 5.21 -12.39 -1.94
CA VAL A 44 6.52 -11.80 -1.65
C VAL A 44 7.61 -12.85 -1.84
N ILE A 45 8.63 -12.49 -2.61
CA ILE A 45 9.79 -13.34 -2.89
C ILE A 45 11.04 -12.58 -2.48
N VAL A 46 11.85 -13.18 -1.61
CA VAL A 46 13.15 -12.64 -1.19
C VAL A 46 14.23 -13.60 -1.67
N GLU A 47 15.13 -13.09 -2.51
CA GLU A 47 16.27 -13.84 -3.04
C GLU A 47 17.58 -13.25 -2.51
N GLY A 48 18.58 -14.11 -2.32
CA GLY A 48 19.89 -13.67 -1.89
C GLY A 48 20.92 -14.78 -1.96
N ILE A 49 22.20 -14.40 -1.87
CA ILE A 49 23.31 -15.34 -1.75
C ILE A 49 23.69 -15.42 -0.29
N GLU A 50 23.66 -16.62 0.27
CA GLU A 50 24.08 -16.87 1.64
C GLU A 50 25.62 -16.83 1.71
N PRO A 51 26.22 -15.98 2.57
CA PRO A 51 27.64 -15.68 2.51
C PRO A 51 28.56 -16.84 2.93
N THR A 52 28.08 -17.77 3.77
CA THR A 52 28.90 -18.88 4.29
C THR A 52 29.09 -19.98 3.25
N THR A 53 28.07 -20.26 2.45
CA THR A 53 28.03 -21.37 1.49
C THR A 53 28.08 -20.89 0.04
N SER A 54 27.99 -19.57 -0.20
CA SER A 54 27.85 -18.97 -1.54
C SER A 54 26.66 -19.53 -2.33
N SER A 55 25.69 -20.14 -1.66
CA SER A 55 24.51 -20.71 -2.28
C SER A 55 23.44 -19.64 -2.48
N SER A 56 22.76 -19.68 -3.62
CA SER A 56 21.55 -18.87 -3.83
C SER A 56 20.39 -19.45 -3.01
N LEU A 57 19.76 -18.61 -2.19
CA LEU A 57 18.58 -18.92 -1.41
C LEU A 57 17.39 -18.08 -1.87
N GLN A 58 16.20 -18.64 -1.72
CA GLN A 58 14.94 -17.96 -1.98
C GLN A 58 13.95 -18.28 -0.86
N ALA A 59 13.41 -17.24 -0.23
CA ALA A 59 12.28 -17.32 0.67
C ALA A 59 11.03 -16.78 -0.02
N ARG A 60 9.88 -17.39 0.27
CA ARG A 60 8.58 -17.00 -0.30
C ARG A 60 7.55 -16.93 0.82
N HIS A 61 6.68 -15.94 0.74
CA HIS A 61 5.52 -15.79 1.60
C HIS A 61 4.40 -15.10 0.83
N SER A 62 3.15 -15.27 1.24
CA SER A 62 2.04 -14.54 0.63
C SER A 62 1.07 -14.00 1.68
N TYR A 63 0.45 -12.88 1.34
CA TYR A 63 -0.57 -12.21 2.15
C TYR A 63 -1.89 -12.22 1.41
N VAL A 64 -2.95 -12.71 2.04
CA VAL A 64 -4.30 -12.76 1.48
C VAL A 64 -5.07 -11.52 1.89
N ILE A 65 -5.60 -10.83 0.89
CA ILE A 65 -6.43 -9.63 1.02
C ILE A 65 -7.86 -10.00 0.64
N GLY A 66 -8.79 -9.81 1.58
CA GLY A 66 -10.21 -10.06 1.35
C GLY A 66 -10.68 -11.47 1.68
N GLY A 67 -11.88 -11.84 1.20
CA GLY A 67 -12.39 -13.21 1.31
C GLY A 67 -13.17 -13.55 2.60
N GLY A 68 -13.99 -12.62 3.10
CA GLY A 68 -14.98 -12.89 4.15
C GLY A 68 -14.46 -13.18 5.58
N GLY A 69 -13.14 -13.14 5.83
CA GLY A 69 -12.52 -13.34 7.15
C GLY A 69 -11.47 -12.29 7.52
N ASP A 70 -10.75 -12.52 8.63
CA ASP A 70 -9.60 -11.73 9.08
C ASP A 70 -8.41 -11.95 8.11
N GLY A 71 -8.39 -11.22 6.99
CA GLY A 71 -7.29 -11.24 6.03
C GLY A 71 -5.99 -10.65 6.61
N ASP A 72 -4.87 -10.82 5.91
CA ASP A 72 -3.53 -10.41 6.37
C ASP A 72 -3.29 -8.89 6.28
N VAL A 73 -4.34 -8.10 6.08
CA VAL A 73 -4.27 -6.65 5.87
C VAL A 73 -4.75 -5.90 7.10
N ALA A 74 -3.86 -5.09 7.64
CA ALA A 74 -4.16 -4.14 8.69
C ALA A 74 -4.28 -2.72 8.12
N TRP A 75 -5.49 -2.19 8.14
CA TRP A 75 -5.80 -0.85 7.67
C TRP A 75 -5.41 0.19 8.72
N ASP A 76 -4.76 1.28 8.29
CA ASP A 76 -4.43 2.43 9.15
C ASP A 76 -3.48 2.08 10.31
N MET A 77 -2.62 1.08 10.08
CA MET A 77 -1.62 0.58 11.02
C MET A 77 -0.21 0.70 10.42
N ALA A 78 0.79 0.89 11.28
CA ALA A 78 2.21 0.79 10.95
C ALA A 78 2.85 -0.34 11.75
N PHE A 79 3.97 -0.89 11.26
CA PHE A 79 4.80 -1.77 12.08
C PHE A 79 5.41 -0.99 13.25
N ALA A 80 5.38 -1.60 14.42
CA ALA A 80 6.00 -1.05 15.63
C ALA A 80 7.52 -0.94 15.46
N GLU A 81 8.13 0.05 16.12
CA GLU A 81 9.59 0.17 16.17
C GLU A 81 10.20 -1.04 16.90
N CYS A 82 10.89 -1.90 16.16
CA CYS A 82 11.56 -3.08 16.69
C CYS A 82 13.09 -2.91 16.83
N CYS A 83 13.63 -1.78 16.38
CA CYS A 83 15.04 -1.45 16.46
C CYS A 83 15.27 -0.41 17.56
N ARG A 84 16.28 -0.58 18.40
CA ARG A 84 16.67 0.42 19.41
C ARG A 84 18.18 0.52 19.56
N VAL A 85 18.67 1.71 19.87
CA VAL A 85 20.09 1.87 20.24
C VAL A 85 20.30 1.31 21.64
N SER A 86 21.17 0.30 21.76
CA SER A 86 21.51 -0.31 23.04
C SER A 86 22.33 0.65 23.90
N LYS A 87 21.78 1.01 25.06
CA LYS A 87 22.46 1.88 26.04
C LYS A 87 23.49 1.13 26.89
N GLU A 88 23.35 -0.19 27.01
CA GLU A 88 24.20 -1.00 27.91
C GLU A 88 25.58 -1.31 27.33
N HIS A 89 25.72 -1.36 25.99
CA HIS A 89 26.96 -1.84 25.36
C HIS A 89 27.69 -0.79 24.51
N GLY A 90 27.16 0.45 24.42
CA GLY A 90 27.69 1.49 23.53
C GLY A 90 27.49 1.16 22.04
N ARG A 91 27.10 2.17 21.23
CA ARG A 91 26.97 2.14 19.75
C ARG A 91 26.53 0.80 19.11
N GLY A 92 25.55 0.10 19.70
CA GLY A 92 24.96 -1.12 19.15
C GLY A 92 23.49 -0.93 18.79
N LEU A 93 23.03 -1.59 17.73
CA LEU A 93 21.60 -1.71 17.42
C LEU A 93 21.08 -3.01 18.03
N ALA A 94 20.06 -2.93 18.86
CA ALA A 94 19.33 -4.09 19.36
C ALA A 94 18.03 -4.23 18.57
N LEU A 95 17.79 -5.42 18.03
CA LEU A 95 16.57 -5.80 17.35
C LEU A 95 15.71 -6.64 18.30
N ASP A 96 14.49 -6.18 18.57
CA ASP A 96 13.48 -6.92 19.32
C ASP A 96 12.58 -7.70 18.35
N LEU A 97 12.93 -8.97 18.12
CA LEU A 97 12.18 -9.86 17.23
C LEU A 97 10.77 -10.16 17.74
N GLY A 98 10.50 -10.00 19.04
CA GLY A 98 9.15 -10.15 19.59
C GLY A 98 8.19 -9.07 19.09
N ARG A 99 8.72 -7.92 18.66
CA ARG A 99 7.95 -6.80 18.09
C ARG A 99 7.93 -6.79 16.57
N PHE A 100 8.59 -7.73 15.90
CA PHE A 100 8.74 -7.71 14.44
C PHE A 100 7.40 -7.73 13.68
N HIS A 101 6.40 -8.43 14.21
CA HIS A 101 5.05 -8.48 13.65
C HIS A 101 4.06 -7.55 14.37
N ALA A 102 4.51 -6.76 15.34
CA ALA A 102 3.63 -5.89 16.10
C ALA A 102 3.20 -4.70 15.24
N LEU A 103 1.92 -4.34 15.37
CA LEU A 103 1.32 -3.23 14.65
C LEU A 103 0.83 -2.16 15.64
N GLU A 104 0.98 -0.90 15.26
CA GLU A 104 0.55 0.27 16.02
C GLU A 104 -0.35 1.15 15.14
N PRO A 105 -1.46 1.70 15.66
CA PRO A 105 -2.31 2.60 14.90
C PRO A 105 -1.54 3.83 14.42
N ILE A 106 -1.66 4.16 13.13
CA ILE A 106 -1.21 5.45 12.63
C ILE A 106 -2.29 6.47 13.03
N GLY A 107 -1.89 7.51 13.78
CA GLY A 107 -2.80 8.61 14.11
C GLY A 107 -3.40 9.26 12.85
N PRO A 108 -4.42 10.12 12.98
CA PRO A 108 -5.02 10.77 11.83
C PRO A 108 -3.94 11.47 10.97
N PRO A 109 -4.08 11.45 9.63
CA PRO A 109 -3.10 12.05 8.73
C PRO A 109 -2.83 13.49 9.18
N GLN A 110 -1.59 13.79 9.51
CA GLN A 110 -1.19 15.15 9.91
C GLN A 110 -1.19 16.03 8.65
N GLY A 111 -2.33 16.68 8.36
CA GLY A 111 -2.42 17.75 7.37
C GLY A 111 -3.60 17.64 6.40
N GLN A 112 -4.78 18.03 6.87
CA GLN A 112 -5.72 18.86 6.09
C GLN A 112 -6.31 19.88 7.07
N ALA A 113 -5.74 21.09 7.05
CA ALA A 113 -6.30 22.30 7.63
C ALA A 113 -6.74 23.21 6.48
#